data_AF-A0A7C6P0T8-F1
#
_entry.id   AF-A0A7C6P0T8-F1
#
_cell.length_a   1.000
_cell.length_b   1.000
_cell.length_c   1.000
_cell.angle_alpha   90.00
_cell.angle_beta   90.00
_cell.angle_gamma   90.00
#
_symmetry.space_group_name_H-M   'P 1'
#
loop_
_entity.id
_entity.type
_entity.pdbx_description
1 polymer ?
#
loop_
_entity_poly.entity_id
_entity_poly.type
_entity_poly.pdbx_seq_one_letter_code
_entity_poly.pdbx_strand_id
1 'polypeptide(L)'
;MILKDLPIGTKVREERTSLVFLIADHNHTGYKGTTLITDCAIKLASIDGAEPDNPKDSIKEFGNNFYPHSNIHQWLNSDKADWYMPIHEYDAPPSSDNIDHGRVDFYESPFYSEEAKFTGDHSYQKDPGFLTWFSQGFRDRILESEVHCYKEPTPGVIHFGPPEPYKLKAKVFLLSAPEMGFEKNKNGTEGFRFPLFHDGRMRVAAPIPAAIGRPDDYNYDDCSFYYWLRTPAAGSYTMSMYYNSDHKVGDNNGASFREMPVKAACGIRPALNLDSDATVSDVPDKQGVYTLICGGVYGK
;
A
#
# COMPACT_ATOMS: atom_id res chain seq x y z
N MET A 1 -18.86 8.36 20.01
CA MET A 1 -18.09 9.41 19.30
C MET A 1 -18.16 9.15 17.79
N ILE A 2 -17.77 10.10 16.92
CA ILE A 2 -17.64 9.86 15.46
C ILE A 2 -16.19 10.03 15.00
N LEU A 3 -15.86 9.38 13.89
CA LEU A 3 -14.49 9.26 13.40
C LEU A 3 -13.81 10.60 13.15
N LYS A 4 -14.51 11.60 12.59
CA LYS A 4 -13.94 12.92 12.30
C LYS A 4 -13.59 13.77 13.53
N ASP A 5 -14.03 13.36 14.71
CA ASP A 5 -13.71 14.04 15.97
C ASP A 5 -12.39 13.55 16.57
N LEU A 6 -11.85 12.43 16.09
CA LEU A 6 -10.59 11.87 16.57
C LEU A 6 -9.39 12.62 15.97
N PRO A 7 -8.30 12.85 16.71
CA PRO A 7 -7.11 13.49 16.16
C PRO A 7 -6.41 12.68 15.06
N ILE A 8 -5.71 13.37 14.16
CA ILE A 8 -4.78 12.74 13.19
C ILE A 8 -3.72 11.93 13.96
N GLY A 9 -3.41 10.72 13.46
CA GLY A 9 -2.53 9.76 14.10
C GLY A 9 -3.21 8.83 15.11
N THR A 10 -4.51 9.03 15.39
CA THR A 10 -5.27 8.11 16.26
C THR A 10 -5.37 6.72 15.63
N LYS A 11 -5.24 5.68 16.46
CA LYS A 11 -5.41 4.28 16.05
C LYS A 11 -6.88 3.87 16.09
N VAL A 12 -7.35 3.27 15.01
CA VAL A 12 -8.71 2.73 14.87
C VAL A 12 -8.65 1.32 14.27
N ARG A 13 -9.61 0.46 14.62
CA ARG A 13 -9.83 -0.84 13.95
C ARG A 13 -11.31 -1.15 13.88
N GLU A 14 -11.73 -2.00 12.95
CA GLU A 14 -13.07 -2.58 13.02
C GLU A 14 -13.09 -3.85 13.89
N GLU A 15 -14.27 -4.42 14.15
CA GLU A 15 -14.42 -5.58 15.03
C GLU A 15 -13.98 -6.90 14.40
N ARG A 16 -14.12 -7.06 13.07
CA ARG A 16 -13.87 -8.35 12.41
C ARG A 16 -12.39 -8.71 12.29
N THR A 17 -11.50 -7.73 12.23
CA THR A 17 -10.07 -7.91 11.99
C THR A 17 -9.23 -7.23 13.07
N SER A 18 -8.06 -7.78 13.35
CA SER A 18 -7.06 -7.16 14.23
C SER A 18 -6.30 -6.01 13.55
N LEU A 19 -6.53 -5.77 12.25
CA LEU A 19 -5.83 -4.74 11.50
C LEU A 19 -6.14 -3.34 12.01
N VAL A 20 -5.08 -2.64 12.43
CA VAL A 20 -5.12 -1.27 12.93
C VAL A 20 -4.79 -0.28 11.81
N PHE A 21 -5.54 0.81 11.80
CA PHE A 21 -5.31 1.97 10.95
C PHE A 21 -4.96 3.20 11.78
N LEU A 22 -4.17 4.09 11.19
CA LEU A 22 -3.93 5.46 11.64
C LEU A 22 -4.83 6.41 10.85
N ILE A 23 -5.40 7.39 11.54
CA ILE A 23 -6.07 8.52 10.89
C ILE A 23 -5.03 9.39 10.21
N ALA A 24 -5.09 9.46 8.88
CA ALA A 24 -4.13 10.19 8.07
C ALA A 24 -4.52 11.67 7.89
N ASP A 25 -5.81 11.91 7.68
CA ASP A 25 -6.41 13.23 7.50
C ASP A 25 -7.95 13.14 7.56
N HIS A 26 -8.62 14.27 7.78
CA HIS A 26 -10.05 14.42 7.59
C HIS A 26 -10.32 15.37 6.42
N ASN A 27 -11.06 14.88 5.42
CA ASN A 27 -11.37 15.58 4.18
C ASN A 27 -10.11 16.04 3.43
N HIS A 28 -9.18 15.10 3.22
CA HIS A 28 -7.94 15.36 2.52
C HIS A 28 -8.18 16.02 1.16
N THR A 29 -7.28 16.92 0.74
CA THR A 29 -7.42 17.58 -0.57
C THR A 29 -7.43 16.56 -1.69
N GLY A 30 -8.54 16.48 -2.42
CA GLY A 30 -8.74 15.50 -3.50
C GLY A 30 -9.49 14.23 -3.08
N TYR A 31 -9.70 14.01 -1.78
CA TYR A 31 -10.47 12.88 -1.25
C TYR A 31 -11.67 13.33 -0.42
N LYS A 32 -12.57 12.37 -0.14
CA LYS A 32 -13.74 12.57 0.72
C LYS A 32 -13.59 11.75 1.99
N GLY A 33 -14.22 12.18 3.07
CA GLY A 33 -14.25 11.40 4.31
C GLY A 33 -12.93 11.46 5.09
N THR A 34 -12.69 10.47 5.93
CA THR A 34 -11.48 10.34 6.73
C THR A 34 -10.54 9.34 6.07
N THR A 35 -9.32 9.76 5.76
CA THR A 35 -8.31 8.87 5.20
C THR A 35 -7.69 8.05 6.32
N LEU A 36 -7.68 6.73 6.14
CA LEU A 36 -7.09 5.76 7.04
C LEU A 36 -5.90 5.08 6.35
N ILE A 37 -4.79 4.91 7.04
CA ILE A 37 -3.59 4.20 6.56
C ILE A 37 -3.29 3.08 7.52
N THR A 38 -3.00 1.89 7.03
CA THR A 38 -2.58 0.77 7.88
C THR A 38 -1.37 1.15 8.76
N ASP A 39 -1.41 0.80 10.05
CA ASP A 39 -0.32 1.04 11.03
C ASP A 39 0.90 0.14 10.77
N CYS A 40 0.76 -0.82 9.86
CA CYS A 40 1.71 -1.88 9.54
C CYS A 40 1.73 -2.16 8.05
N ALA A 41 2.76 -2.87 7.58
CA ALA A 41 2.73 -3.55 6.30
C ALA A 41 1.96 -4.88 6.45
N ILE A 42 0.90 -5.06 5.66
CA ILE A 42 -0.05 -6.16 5.82
C ILE A 42 0.40 -7.46 5.14
N LYS A 43 1.35 -7.36 4.20
CA LYS A 43 1.84 -8.49 3.41
C LYS A 43 3.14 -8.11 2.69
N LEU A 44 3.98 -9.11 2.38
CA LEU A 44 4.97 -9.04 1.31
C LEU A 44 4.34 -9.46 -0.02
N ALA A 45 4.26 -8.54 -0.97
CA ALA A 45 3.71 -8.83 -2.29
C ALA A 45 4.37 -7.95 -3.36
N SER A 46 4.28 -8.41 -4.60
CA SER A 46 4.62 -7.61 -5.77
C SER A 46 3.50 -6.60 -6.09
N ILE A 47 3.87 -5.47 -6.71
CA ILE A 47 2.85 -4.57 -7.29
C ILE A 47 2.18 -5.30 -8.45
N ASP A 48 2.98 -5.93 -9.29
CA ASP A 48 2.51 -6.65 -10.46
C ASP A 48 3.34 -7.93 -10.74
N GLY A 49 2.92 -8.75 -11.70
CA GLY A 49 3.65 -9.94 -12.14
C GLY A 49 4.40 -9.71 -13.44
N ALA A 50 5.40 -10.54 -13.73
CA ALA A 50 5.96 -10.69 -15.07
C ALA A 50 4.85 -11.07 -16.07
N GLU A 51 4.94 -10.59 -17.31
CA GLU A 51 3.96 -10.84 -18.38
C GLU A 51 4.58 -11.69 -19.50
N PRO A 52 4.63 -13.04 -19.39
CA PRO A 52 5.50 -13.90 -20.21
C PRO A 52 5.30 -13.77 -21.73
N ASP A 53 4.10 -13.39 -22.15
CA ASP A 53 3.71 -13.26 -23.56
C ASP A 53 3.85 -11.81 -24.09
N ASN A 54 4.29 -10.87 -23.26
CA ASN A 54 4.45 -9.48 -23.68
C ASN A 54 5.55 -9.33 -24.75
N PRO A 55 5.32 -8.57 -25.85
CA PRO A 55 6.32 -8.37 -26.90
C PRO A 55 7.55 -7.58 -26.43
N LYS A 56 7.48 -6.91 -25.28
CA LYS A 56 8.57 -6.12 -24.72
C LYS A 56 9.29 -6.89 -23.63
N ASP A 57 10.54 -7.26 -23.89
CA ASP A 57 11.35 -8.12 -23.02
C ASP A 57 11.44 -7.64 -21.56
N SER A 58 11.51 -6.33 -21.33
CA SER A 58 11.54 -5.80 -19.97
C SER A 58 10.24 -6.08 -19.20
N ILE A 59 9.07 -5.92 -19.84
CA ILE A 59 7.78 -6.18 -19.18
C ILE A 59 7.57 -7.69 -19.04
N LYS A 60 8.01 -8.45 -20.05
CA LYS A 60 8.04 -9.92 -20.00
C LYS A 60 8.78 -10.44 -18.77
N GLU A 61 9.91 -9.83 -18.42
CA GLU A 61 10.71 -10.29 -17.31
C GLU A 61 10.33 -9.67 -15.96
N PHE A 62 9.89 -8.40 -15.93
CA PHE A 62 9.79 -7.62 -14.69
C PHE A 62 8.40 -7.08 -14.35
N GLY A 63 7.42 -7.25 -15.23
CA GLY A 63 6.06 -6.75 -15.09
C GLY A 63 5.88 -5.29 -15.47
N ASN A 64 4.67 -4.77 -15.29
CA ASN A 64 4.27 -3.43 -15.71
C ASN A 64 4.05 -2.50 -14.52
N ASN A 65 4.77 -1.38 -14.48
CA ASN A 65 4.67 -0.44 -13.36
C ASN A 65 3.46 0.49 -13.42
N PHE A 66 2.59 0.33 -14.42
CA PHE A 66 1.36 1.12 -14.51
C PHE A 66 0.34 0.65 -13.48
N TYR A 67 0.33 1.30 -12.31
CA TYR A 67 -0.52 0.96 -11.16
C TYR A 67 -2.00 0.68 -11.49
N PRO A 68 -2.68 1.41 -12.41
CA PRO A 68 -4.05 1.08 -12.81
C PRO A 68 -4.26 -0.33 -13.40
N HIS A 69 -3.23 -0.96 -13.97
CA HIS A 69 -3.29 -2.34 -14.49
C HIS A 69 -2.77 -3.36 -13.48
N SER A 70 -2.18 -2.92 -12.37
CA SER A 70 -1.46 -3.80 -11.46
C SER A 70 -2.35 -4.81 -10.76
N ASN A 71 -1.82 -6.01 -10.59
CA ASN A 71 -2.42 -7.07 -9.77
C ASN A 71 -2.76 -6.60 -8.35
N ILE A 72 -1.90 -5.78 -7.73
CA ILE A 72 -2.14 -5.30 -6.36
C ILE A 72 -3.36 -4.38 -6.27
N HIS A 73 -3.63 -3.57 -7.29
CA HIS A 73 -4.84 -2.73 -7.31
C HIS A 73 -6.10 -3.59 -7.33
N GLN A 74 -6.14 -4.64 -8.17
CA GLN A 74 -7.25 -5.59 -8.23
C GLN A 74 -7.45 -6.30 -6.88
N TRP A 75 -6.38 -6.84 -6.30
CA TRP A 75 -6.44 -7.55 -5.02
C TRP A 75 -6.93 -6.65 -3.88
N LEU A 76 -6.41 -5.42 -3.77
CA LEU A 76 -6.81 -4.45 -2.74
C LEU A 76 -8.29 -4.06 -2.83
N ASN A 77 -8.88 -4.09 -4.02
CA ASN A 77 -10.25 -3.64 -4.28
C ASN A 77 -11.26 -4.77 -4.46
N SER A 78 -10.86 -6.03 -4.26
CA SER A 78 -11.74 -7.18 -4.43
C SER A 78 -12.26 -7.71 -3.09
N ASP A 79 -13.55 -8.05 -3.07
CA ASP A 79 -14.22 -8.77 -1.98
C ASP A 79 -14.53 -10.23 -2.35
N LYS A 80 -13.81 -10.78 -3.33
CA LYS A 80 -13.95 -12.16 -3.81
C LYS A 80 -12.73 -13.00 -3.42
N ALA A 81 -12.95 -14.29 -3.22
CA ALA A 81 -11.85 -15.26 -3.07
C ALA A 81 -11.06 -15.42 -4.37
N ASP A 82 -11.76 -15.56 -5.49
CA ASP A 82 -11.20 -15.60 -6.84
C ASP A 82 -11.33 -14.21 -7.47
N TRP A 83 -10.32 -13.38 -7.23
CA TRP A 83 -10.35 -11.95 -7.54
C TRP A 83 -9.68 -11.59 -8.87
N TYR A 84 -8.72 -12.40 -9.32
CA TYR A 84 -7.87 -12.06 -10.44
C TYR A 84 -8.63 -12.19 -11.77
N MET A 85 -8.49 -11.16 -12.60
CA MET A 85 -8.93 -11.19 -13.98
C MET A 85 -7.92 -10.40 -14.82
N PRO A 86 -7.48 -10.92 -15.98
CA PRO A 86 -6.55 -10.18 -16.83
C PRO A 86 -7.22 -8.87 -17.31
N ILE A 87 -6.55 -7.73 -17.12
CA ILE A 87 -7.01 -6.40 -17.56
C ILE A 87 -6.62 -6.12 -19.02
N HIS A 88 -5.58 -6.78 -19.52
CA HIS A 88 -5.14 -6.68 -20.91
C HIS A 88 -4.57 -8.02 -21.43
N GLU A 89 -4.24 -8.06 -22.72
CA GLU A 89 -3.92 -9.29 -23.45
C GLU A 89 -2.70 -10.07 -22.91
N TYR A 90 -1.70 -9.39 -22.34
CA TYR A 90 -0.50 -10.01 -21.77
C TYR A 90 -0.51 -10.12 -20.24
N ASP A 91 -1.59 -9.66 -19.59
CA ASP A 91 -1.67 -9.62 -18.14
C ASP A 91 -1.59 -11.05 -17.58
N ALA A 92 -0.85 -11.23 -16.49
CA ALA A 92 -0.60 -12.51 -15.88
C ALA A 92 -0.81 -12.43 -14.35
N PRO A 93 -1.31 -13.50 -13.72
CA PRO A 93 -1.62 -13.48 -12.29
C PRO A 93 -0.33 -13.37 -11.46
N PRO A 94 -0.41 -12.89 -10.21
CA PRO A 94 0.72 -12.87 -9.29
C PRO A 94 0.89 -14.25 -8.66
N SER A 95 1.17 -15.24 -9.51
CA SER A 95 1.51 -16.62 -9.16
C SER A 95 3.00 -16.73 -8.83
N SER A 96 3.42 -17.85 -8.22
CA SER A 96 4.82 -18.13 -7.92
C SER A 96 5.75 -18.05 -9.14
N ASP A 97 5.22 -18.27 -10.34
CA ASP A 97 6.00 -18.28 -11.58
C ASP A 97 6.21 -16.86 -12.14
N ASN A 98 5.33 -15.93 -11.80
CA ASN A 98 5.32 -14.58 -12.33
C ASN A 98 5.87 -13.53 -11.36
N ILE A 99 6.08 -13.88 -10.09
CA ILE A 99 6.64 -12.97 -9.09
C ILE A 99 8.03 -13.38 -8.67
N ASP A 100 8.73 -12.45 -8.02
CA ASP A 100 9.99 -12.73 -7.37
C ASP A 100 9.79 -12.90 -5.85
N HIS A 101 10.25 -14.04 -5.34
CA HIS A 101 10.12 -14.48 -3.94
C HIS A 101 11.17 -13.87 -3.00
N GLY A 102 11.75 -12.73 -3.36
CA GLY A 102 12.81 -12.10 -2.60
C GLY A 102 14.19 -12.46 -3.12
N ARG A 103 14.42 -12.32 -4.43
CA ARG A 103 15.76 -12.08 -4.97
C ARG A 103 16.30 -10.72 -4.50
N VAL A 104 16.71 -10.70 -3.24
CA VAL A 104 17.56 -9.65 -2.68
C VAL A 104 19.00 -9.79 -3.22
N ASP A 105 19.31 -10.76 -4.09
CA ASP A 105 20.60 -10.86 -4.78
C ASP A 105 20.80 -9.80 -5.87
N PHE A 106 19.76 -9.09 -6.32
CA PHE A 106 19.91 -7.99 -7.29
C PHE A 106 20.57 -6.74 -6.69
N TYR A 107 20.54 -6.59 -5.38
CA TYR A 107 21.22 -5.53 -4.66
C TYR A 107 21.72 -6.15 -3.38
N GLU A 108 23.05 -6.27 -3.18
CA GLU A 108 23.64 -6.49 -1.86
C GLU A 108 23.05 -5.46 -0.89
N SER A 109 21.91 -5.80 -0.30
CA SER A 109 21.12 -4.96 0.56
C SER A 109 21.46 -5.46 1.95
N PRO A 110 22.46 -4.87 2.64
CA PRO A 110 22.88 -5.28 3.98
C PRO A 110 21.78 -5.05 5.05
N PHE A 111 20.57 -4.73 4.63
CA PHE A 111 19.51 -4.13 5.42
C PHE A 111 18.45 -5.13 5.89
N TYR A 112 18.37 -6.29 5.25
CA TYR A 112 17.71 -7.45 5.85
C TYR A 112 18.81 -8.31 6.48
N SER A 113 18.75 -8.51 7.81
CA SER A 113 19.67 -9.44 8.48
C SER A 113 19.61 -10.81 7.80
N GLU A 114 20.67 -11.63 7.90
CA GLU A 114 20.64 -12.99 7.36
C GLU A 114 19.44 -13.83 7.87
N GLU A 115 18.87 -13.44 9.01
CA GLU A 115 17.68 -14.02 9.65
C GLU A 115 16.35 -13.49 9.08
N ALA A 116 16.38 -12.36 8.35
CA ALA A 116 15.27 -11.73 7.65
C ALA A 116 15.28 -12.03 6.13
N LYS A 117 16.06 -13.04 5.68
CA LYS A 117 15.83 -13.67 4.37
C LYS A 117 14.40 -14.19 4.39
N PHE A 118 13.46 -13.45 3.82
CA PHE A 118 12.05 -13.82 3.77
C PHE A 118 11.92 -15.06 2.90
N THR A 119 11.95 -16.23 3.54
CA THR A 119 11.68 -17.50 2.89
C THR A 119 10.18 -17.70 2.85
N GLY A 120 9.57 -17.72 1.67
CA GLY A 120 8.14 -17.99 1.55
C GLY A 120 7.57 -17.78 0.16
N ASP A 121 6.35 -18.29 -0.02
CA ASP A 121 5.53 -17.96 -1.17
C ASP A 121 4.94 -16.55 -0.97
N HIS A 122 5.34 -15.60 -1.80
CA HIS A 122 4.83 -14.22 -1.78
C HIS A 122 3.73 -14.01 -2.83
N SER A 123 3.34 -15.08 -3.53
CA SER A 123 2.22 -15.05 -4.45
C SER A 123 0.94 -14.77 -3.67
N TYR A 124 -0.03 -14.21 -4.38
CA TYR A 124 -1.30 -13.81 -3.77
C TYR A 124 -2.48 -14.00 -4.69
N GLN A 125 -2.27 -14.69 -5.82
CA GLN A 125 -3.34 -15.14 -6.69
C GLN A 125 -4.38 -15.98 -5.93
N LYS A 126 -3.94 -16.82 -4.98
CA LYS A 126 -4.82 -17.70 -4.20
C LYS A 126 -5.35 -17.06 -2.91
N ASP A 127 -4.82 -15.90 -2.53
CA ASP A 127 -5.30 -15.18 -1.36
C ASP A 127 -6.62 -14.51 -1.69
N PRO A 128 -7.64 -14.59 -0.82
CA PRO A 128 -8.83 -13.79 -0.97
C PRO A 128 -8.51 -12.30 -1.09
N GLY A 129 -9.28 -11.59 -1.91
CA GLY A 129 -9.14 -10.14 -2.08
C GLY A 129 -9.19 -9.41 -0.74
N PHE A 130 -8.46 -8.32 -0.62
CA PHE A 130 -8.26 -7.61 0.65
C PHE A 130 -9.57 -7.17 1.32
N LEU A 131 -10.59 -6.81 0.55
CA LEU A 131 -11.87 -6.38 1.13
C LEU A 131 -12.60 -7.52 1.86
N THR A 132 -12.27 -8.80 1.58
CA THR A 132 -12.84 -9.95 2.29
C THR A 132 -12.49 -9.99 3.78
N TRP A 133 -11.42 -9.29 4.18
CA TRP A 133 -10.96 -9.22 5.57
C TRP A 133 -11.93 -8.43 6.45
N PHE A 134 -12.77 -7.60 5.84
CA PHE A 134 -13.62 -6.65 6.54
C PHE A 134 -15.08 -7.09 6.61
N SER A 135 -15.80 -6.62 7.62
CA SER A 135 -17.25 -6.81 7.72
C SER A 135 -17.97 -6.11 6.57
N GLN A 136 -19.20 -6.55 6.25
CA GLN A 136 -20.01 -5.87 5.24
C GLN A 136 -20.27 -4.41 5.64
N GLY A 137 -20.61 -4.18 6.91
CA GLY A 137 -20.86 -2.82 7.41
C GLY A 137 -19.65 -1.90 7.31
N PHE A 138 -18.42 -2.41 7.47
CA PHE A 138 -17.20 -1.63 7.23
C PHE A 138 -17.04 -1.32 5.75
N ARG A 139 -17.16 -2.34 4.88
CA ARG A 139 -17.05 -2.18 3.42
C ARG A 139 -18.04 -1.18 2.83
N ASP A 140 -19.27 -1.12 3.37
CA ASP A 140 -20.31 -0.19 2.92
C ASP A 140 -19.98 1.28 3.26
N ARG A 141 -19.11 1.51 4.24
CA ARG A 141 -18.64 2.84 4.64
C ARG A 141 -17.35 3.28 3.94
N ILE A 142 -16.68 2.40 3.19
CA ILE A 142 -15.51 2.77 2.39
C ILE A 142 -15.97 3.57 1.17
N LEU A 143 -15.41 4.77 1.02
CA LEU A 143 -15.70 5.70 -0.05
C LEU A 143 -14.79 5.41 -1.26
N GLU A 144 -15.40 5.21 -2.44
CA GLU A 144 -14.66 5.19 -3.70
C GLU A 144 -14.05 6.57 -3.98
N SER A 145 -12.76 6.59 -4.30
CA SER A 145 -11.95 7.78 -4.49
C SER A 145 -11.33 7.82 -5.89
N GLU A 146 -11.13 9.03 -6.44
CA GLU A 146 -10.32 9.23 -7.65
C GLU A 146 -8.85 9.37 -7.25
N VAL A 147 -8.13 8.25 -7.22
CA VAL A 147 -6.70 8.20 -6.91
C VAL A 147 -5.90 8.60 -8.15
N HIS A 148 -5.12 9.68 -8.02
CA HIS A 148 -4.26 10.13 -9.11
C HIS A 148 -3.02 9.23 -9.21
N CYS A 149 -2.81 8.69 -10.41
CA CYS A 149 -1.68 7.82 -10.75
C CYS A 149 -0.85 8.51 -11.84
N TYR A 150 0.47 8.58 -11.63
CA TYR A 150 1.35 9.15 -12.62
C TYR A 150 1.44 8.21 -13.83
N LYS A 151 1.22 8.79 -15.00
CA LYS A 151 1.50 8.15 -16.28
C LYS A 151 2.76 8.82 -16.80
N GLU A 152 3.84 8.07 -16.98
CA GLU A 152 4.98 8.64 -17.68
C GLU A 152 4.55 9.03 -19.10
N PRO A 153 4.67 10.30 -19.48
CA PRO A 153 4.71 10.63 -20.89
C PRO A 153 5.97 9.99 -21.47
N THR A 154 5.82 9.38 -22.64
CA THR A 154 6.85 8.83 -23.54
C THR A 154 8.28 8.66 -22.98
N PRO A 155 8.87 7.46 -23.06
CA PRO A 155 10.23 7.19 -22.57
C PRO A 155 11.25 8.20 -23.08
N GLY A 156 12.11 8.66 -22.19
CA GLY A 156 13.15 9.63 -22.50
C GLY A 156 12.71 11.09 -22.36
N VAL A 157 11.46 11.37 -21.98
CA VAL A 157 11.02 12.73 -21.65
C VAL A 157 10.86 12.88 -20.14
N ILE A 158 11.83 13.51 -19.49
CA ILE A 158 11.72 13.87 -18.07
C ILE A 158 10.79 15.09 -17.96
N HIS A 159 9.52 14.85 -17.62
CA HIS A 159 8.60 15.93 -17.32
C HIS A 159 8.66 16.32 -15.84
N PHE A 160 9.08 17.55 -15.57
CA PHE A 160 9.00 18.15 -14.23
C PHE A 160 7.63 18.83 -13.95
N GLY A 161 6.51 18.26 -14.45
CA GLY A 161 5.12 18.73 -14.25
C GLY A 161 4.14 18.13 -15.29
N PRO A 162 2.84 17.97 -14.96
CA PRO A 162 1.95 17.04 -15.67
C PRO A 162 1.56 17.49 -17.09
N PRO A 163 1.75 16.63 -18.11
CA PRO A 163 0.62 16.03 -18.83
C PRO A 163 -0.32 15.33 -17.83
N GLU A 164 -1.65 15.48 -18.02
CA GLU A 164 -2.68 15.15 -17.01
C GLU A 164 -2.54 13.75 -16.37
N PRO A 165 -2.71 13.60 -15.03
CA PRO A 165 -2.62 12.32 -14.35
C PRO A 165 -3.76 11.37 -14.72
N TYR A 166 -3.53 10.06 -14.63
CA TYR A 166 -4.60 9.07 -14.75
C TYR A 166 -5.41 9.03 -13.45
N LYS A 167 -6.73 9.14 -13.57
CA LYS A 167 -7.65 9.08 -12.41
C LYS A 167 -8.18 7.66 -12.26
N LEU A 168 -7.69 6.95 -11.26
CA LEU A 168 -8.09 5.59 -10.95
C LEU A 168 -9.16 5.59 -9.87
N LYS A 169 -10.26 4.89 -10.10
CA LYS A 169 -11.26 4.66 -9.06
C LYS A 169 -10.79 3.55 -8.13
N ALA A 170 -10.71 3.83 -6.83
CA ALA A 170 -10.31 2.85 -5.83
C ALA A 170 -11.01 3.09 -4.50
N LYS A 171 -11.38 2.00 -3.83
CA LYS A 171 -11.77 1.97 -2.42
C LYS A 171 -10.53 1.88 -1.51
N VAL A 172 -9.53 1.13 -1.95
CA VAL A 172 -8.26 0.91 -1.24
C VAL A 172 -7.10 1.12 -2.21
N PHE A 173 -6.06 1.83 -1.78
CA PHE A 173 -4.93 2.22 -2.64
C PHE A 173 -3.60 2.23 -1.90
N LEU A 174 -2.50 2.01 -2.63
CA LEU A 174 -1.16 2.29 -2.13
C LEU A 174 -0.88 3.78 -2.13
N LEU A 175 -0.10 4.26 -1.17
CA LEU A 175 0.31 5.67 -1.05
C LEU A 175 1.19 6.12 -2.22
N SER A 176 1.16 7.41 -2.57
CA SER A 176 2.11 8.02 -3.52
C SER A 176 3.25 8.72 -2.79
N ALA A 177 4.35 9.00 -3.50
CA ALA A 177 5.45 9.78 -2.97
C ALA A 177 5.01 11.21 -2.54
N PRO A 178 4.21 11.95 -3.33
CA PRO A 178 3.65 13.25 -2.90
C PRO A 178 2.79 13.16 -1.63
N GLU A 179 1.94 12.13 -1.51
CA GLU A 179 1.11 11.90 -0.31
C GLU A 179 1.93 11.64 0.95
N MET A 180 3.07 10.98 0.78
CA MET A 180 4.06 10.76 1.84
C MET A 180 4.88 12.01 2.19
N GLY A 181 4.71 13.10 1.45
CA GLY A 181 5.44 14.36 1.62
C GLY A 181 6.81 14.40 0.96
N PHE A 182 7.06 13.51 0.00
CA PHE A 182 8.25 13.56 -0.84
C PHE A 182 7.96 14.36 -2.10
N GLU A 183 8.94 15.14 -2.56
CA GLU A 183 8.82 15.83 -3.84
C GLU A 183 8.73 14.79 -4.97
N LYS A 184 7.79 14.96 -5.89
CA LYS A 184 8.03 14.54 -7.28
C LYS A 184 8.25 15.74 -8.20
N ASN A 185 7.67 16.89 -7.87
CA ASN A 185 7.86 18.24 -8.40
C ASN A 185 6.77 19.13 -7.77
N LYS A 186 7.04 20.43 -7.61
CA LYS A 186 6.31 21.40 -6.76
C LYS A 186 4.80 21.61 -7.05
N ASN A 187 4.18 20.82 -7.94
CA ASN A 187 2.78 20.93 -8.37
C ASN A 187 1.93 19.63 -8.25
N GLY A 188 2.37 18.60 -7.51
CA GLY A 188 1.51 17.51 -6.97
C GLY A 188 0.65 16.72 -7.97
N THR A 189 1.27 15.91 -8.85
CA THR A 189 0.53 15.12 -9.87
C THR A 189 -0.25 13.93 -9.32
N GLU A 190 0.17 13.36 -8.18
CA GLU A 190 -0.42 12.15 -7.57
C GLU A 190 -1.05 12.42 -6.19
N GLY A 191 -1.41 13.67 -5.90
CA GLY A 191 -2.04 14.07 -4.63
C GLY A 191 -1.19 15.03 -3.79
N PHE A 192 -1.65 15.26 -2.56
CA PHE A 192 -1.05 16.18 -1.59
C PHE A 192 -0.58 15.42 -0.35
N ARG A 193 0.42 15.97 0.34
CA ARG A 193 0.95 15.35 1.57
C ARG A 193 -0.17 15.17 2.61
N PHE A 194 -0.32 13.96 3.14
CA PHE A 194 -1.18 13.73 4.29
C PHE A 194 -0.60 14.38 5.55
N PRO A 195 -1.40 15.11 6.35
CA PRO A 195 -0.94 15.72 7.59
C PRO A 195 -0.32 14.72 8.58
N LEU A 196 -0.75 13.45 8.59
CA LEU A 196 -0.10 12.40 9.40
C LEU A 196 1.41 12.35 9.20
N PHE A 197 1.88 12.52 7.96
CA PHE A 197 3.30 12.45 7.65
C PHE A 197 4.06 13.74 7.97
N HIS A 198 3.48 14.72 8.68
CA HIS A 198 4.23 15.84 9.26
C HIS A 198 5.39 15.33 10.16
N ASP A 199 5.15 14.21 10.86
CA ASP A 199 6.13 13.48 11.65
C ASP A 199 6.69 12.29 10.86
N GLY A 200 8.01 12.26 10.68
CA GLY A 200 8.68 11.20 9.94
C GLY A 200 8.50 9.82 10.57
N ARG A 201 8.27 9.74 11.88
CA ARG A 201 8.03 8.47 12.59
C ARG A 201 6.78 7.74 12.09
N MET A 202 5.78 8.48 11.60
CA MET A 202 4.54 7.89 11.08
C MET A 202 4.72 7.17 9.75
N ARG A 203 5.86 7.39 9.07
CA ARG A 203 6.25 6.66 7.86
C ARG A 203 6.81 5.27 8.17
N VAL A 204 7.24 5.02 9.40
CA VAL A 204 7.69 3.69 9.80
C VAL A 204 6.48 2.77 9.92
N ALA A 205 6.59 1.56 9.38
CA ALA A 205 5.58 0.51 9.48
C ALA A 205 6.29 -0.82 9.71
N ALA A 206 5.96 -1.51 10.80
CA ALA A 206 6.40 -2.89 11.02
C ALA A 206 5.53 -3.84 10.17
N PRO A 207 6.00 -5.04 9.82
CA PRO A 207 5.13 -6.07 9.25
C PRO A 207 4.14 -6.58 10.30
N ILE A 208 2.94 -7.00 9.88
CA ILE A 208 2.17 -7.90 10.74
C ILE A 208 2.93 -9.24 10.85
N PRO A 209 2.97 -9.91 12.02
CA PRO A 209 3.73 -11.15 12.15
C PRO A 209 3.36 -12.22 11.11
N ALA A 210 2.07 -12.35 10.78
CA ALA A 210 1.58 -13.26 9.75
C ALA A 210 2.16 -12.96 8.35
N ALA A 211 2.46 -11.69 8.02
CA ALA A 211 3.03 -11.31 6.73
C ALA A 211 4.45 -11.85 6.50
N ILE A 212 5.12 -12.26 7.58
CA ILE A 212 6.48 -12.79 7.57
C ILE A 212 6.54 -14.21 8.15
N GLY A 213 5.39 -14.90 8.25
CA GLY A 213 5.31 -16.27 8.76
C GLY A 213 5.71 -16.41 10.24
N ARG A 214 5.51 -15.37 11.05
CA ARG A 214 5.82 -15.33 12.48
C ARG A 214 4.53 -15.36 13.34
N PRO A 215 4.59 -15.83 14.59
CA PRO A 215 3.43 -15.86 15.49
C PRO A 215 2.98 -14.44 15.89
N ASP A 216 1.71 -14.28 16.25
CA ASP A 216 1.07 -12.98 16.51
C ASP A 216 1.73 -12.14 17.62
N ASP A 217 2.47 -12.76 18.53
CA ASP A 217 3.21 -12.13 19.62
C ASP A 217 4.66 -11.75 19.26
N TYR A 218 5.06 -11.99 18.00
CA TYR A 218 6.40 -11.62 17.52
C TYR A 218 6.56 -10.10 17.50
N ASN A 219 7.31 -9.58 18.46
CA ASN A 219 7.70 -8.19 18.52
C ASN A 219 9.00 -7.99 17.74
N TYR A 220 8.96 -7.13 16.72
CA TYR A 220 10.16 -6.79 15.98
C TYR A 220 10.89 -5.67 16.72
N ASP A 221 12.01 -5.99 17.37
CA ASP A 221 12.75 -5.03 18.21
C ASP A 221 13.42 -3.89 17.43
N ASP A 222 13.49 -3.93 16.08
CA ASP A 222 14.22 -2.93 15.30
C ASP A 222 13.84 -2.79 13.80
N CYS A 223 12.69 -3.29 13.28
CA CYS A 223 12.43 -3.25 11.83
C CYS A 223 11.19 -2.49 11.37
N SER A 224 11.53 -1.35 10.84
CA SER A 224 10.92 -0.67 9.72
C SER A 224 10.87 -1.55 8.46
N PHE A 225 9.68 -1.84 7.95
CA PHE A 225 9.48 -2.58 6.71
C PHE A 225 9.47 -1.65 5.50
N TYR A 226 10.18 -2.02 4.45
CA TYR A 226 10.04 -1.34 3.17
C TYR A 226 8.65 -1.58 2.63
N TYR A 227 8.02 -0.56 2.05
CA TYR A 227 6.72 -0.76 1.43
C TYR A 227 6.58 0.02 0.13
N TRP A 228 5.81 -0.59 -0.77
CA TRP A 228 5.53 -0.05 -2.08
C TRP A 228 4.78 1.28 -2.01
N LEU A 229 5.13 2.17 -2.94
CA LEU A 229 4.34 3.32 -3.32
C LEU A 229 3.75 3.06 -4.70
N ARG A 230 2.56 3.60 -5.00
CA ARG A 230 1.98 3.53 -6.36
C ARG A 230 2.75 4.37 -7.38
N THR A 231 3.63 5.25 -6.90
CA THR A 231 4.42 6.14 -7.75
C THR A 231 5.44 5.32 -8.55
N PRO A 232 5.41 5.38 -9.89
CA PRO A 232 6.40 4.69 -10.71
C PRO A 232 7.77 5.39 -10.65
N ALA A 233 8.83 4.62 -10.87
CA ALA A 233 10.19 5.15 -11.08
C ALA A 233 10.27 5.97 -12.37
N ALA A 234 11.11 7.00 -12.38
CA ALA A 234 11.25 7.87 -13.54
C ALA A 234 12.06 7.19 -14.66
N GLY A 235 11.61 7.29 -15.91
CA GLY A 235 12.21 6.70 -17.09
C GLY A 235 12.06 5.17 -17.19
N SER A 236 11.19 4.56 -16.39
CA SER A 236 11.06 3.11 -16.28
C SER A 236 9.63 2.63 -16.50
N TYR A 237 9.53 1.43 -17.07
CA TYR A 237 8.26 0.72 -17.31
C TYR A 237 8.00 -0.41 -16.33
N THR A 238 9.01 -0.77 -15.56
CA THR A 238 9.02 -2.01 -14.79
C THR A 238 9.38 -1.76 -13.33
N MET A 239 9.73 -0.52 -12.98
CA MET A 239 10.15 -0.17 -11.62
C MET A 239 9.16 0.79 -10.98
N SER A 240 8.91 0.57 -9.70
CA SER A 240 8.12 1.48 -8.86
C SER A 240 8.94 1.92 -7.65
N MET A 241 8.51 3.02 -7.06
CA MET A 241 9.12 3.52 -5.85
C MET A 241 8.66 2.71 -4.65
N TYR A 242 9.56 2.50 -3.70
CA TYR A 242 9.24 2.01 -2.37
C TYR A 242 9.84 2.93 -1.32
N TYR A 243 9.19 3.02 -0.16
CA TYR A 243 9.70 3.75 0.99
C TYR A 243 10.65 2.85 1.77
N ASN A 244 11.87 3.33 2.01
CA ASN A 244 12.81 2.72 2.94
C ASN A 244 12.59 3.35 4.32
N SER A 245 12.20 2.53 5.27
CA SER A 245 11.83 2.94 6.60
C SER A 245 12.96 2.77 7.64
N ASP A 246 14.15 2.27 7.25
CA ASP A 246 15.36 1.99 8.08
C ASP A 246 16.04 3.23 8.68
N HIS A 247 15.32 4.35 8.74
CA HIS A 247 15.80 5.50 9.46
C HIS A 247 15.69 5.22 10.95
N LYS A 248 16.77 4.65 11.51
CA LYS A 248 17.13 4.82 12.92
C LYS A 248 16.88 6.28 13.26
N VAL A 249 16.08 6.50 14.30
CA VAL A 249 15.65 7.81 14.78
C VAL A 249 16.88 8.74 14.88
N GLY A 250 17.12 9.61 13.89
CA GLY A 250 18.27 10.53 13.89
C GLY A 250 18.92 10.82 12.53
N ASP A 251 18.91 9.88 11.57
CA ASP A 251 19.64 10.07 10.30
C ASP A 251 18.75 10.59 9.18
N ASN A 252 18.60 11.93 9.14
CA ASN A 252 17.82 12.68 8.15
C ASN A 252 18.45 12.75 6.74
N ASN A 253 19.46 11.93 6.41
CA ASN A 253 20.31 12.17 5.23
C ASN A 253 20.40 11.01 4.19
N GLY A 254 19.65 9.93 4.35
CA GLY A 254 19.50 8.90 3.30
C GLY A 254 18.27 9.17 2.44
N ALA A 255 18.35 8.98 1.11
CA ALA A 255 17.18 9.05 0.24
C ALA A 255 16.15 8.00 0.70
N SER A 256 15.05 8.45 1.30
CA SER A 256 14.06 7.57 1.94
C SER A 256 13.18 6.80 0.96
N PHE A 257 13.45 6.90 -0.34
CA PHE A 257 12.83 6.07 -1.36
C PHE A 257 13.87 5.52 -2.31
N ARG A 258 13.56 4.35 -2.84
CA ARG A 258 14.37 3.60 -3.79
C ARG A 258 13.43 3.02 -4.84
N GLU A 259 14.01 2.40 -5.86
CA GLU A 259 13.26 1.85 -6.98
C GLU A 259 13.56 0.36 -7.09
N MET A 260 12.54 -0.42 -7.41
CA MET A 260 12.62 -1.88 -7.46
C MET A 260 11.70 -2.38 -8.57
N PRO A 261 12.03 -3.50 -9.25
CA PRO A 261 11.12 -4.12 -10.21
C PRO A 261 9.77 -4.46 -9.59
N VAL A 262 8.66 -4.20 -10.29
CA VAL A 262 7.31 -4.38 -9.74
C VAL A 262 6.96 -5.82 -9.41
N LYS A 263 7.66 -6.80 -10.00
CA LYS A 263 7.56 -8.22 -9.66
C LYS A 263 8.16 -8.61 -8.30
N ALA A 264 8.98 -7.76 -7.70
CA ALA A 264 9.66 -8.08 -6.45
C ALA A 264 8.74 -7.95 -5.24
N ALA A 265 9.00 -8.73 -4.20
CA ALA A 265 8.26 -8.68 -2.96
C ALA A 265 8.69 -7.48 -2.09
N CYS A 266 7.74 -6.62 -1.75
CA CYS A 266 7.92 -5.53 -0.77
C CYS A 266 6.65 -5.39 0.08
N GLY A 267 6.73 -4.64 1.18
CA GLY A 267 5.60 -4.41 2.05
C GLY A 267 4.43 -3.74 1.34
N ILE A 268 3.22 -4.17 1.70
CA ILE A 268 1.98 -3.54 1.28
C ILE A 268 1.43 -2.73 2.45
N ARG A 269 1.38 -1.40 2.32
CA ARG A 269 0.82 -0.48 3.32
C ARG A 269 -0.32 0.33 2.69
N PRO A 270 -1.53 -0.24 2.62
CA PRO A 270 -2.64 0.41 1.93
C PRO A 270 -3.27 1.51 2.77
N ALA A 271 -3.96 2.39 2.06
CA ALA A 271 -4.83 3.44 2.55
C ALA A 271 -6.24 3.29 1.99
N LEU A 272 -7.22 3.84 2.70
CA LEU A 272 -8.61 3.92 2.25
C LEU A 272 -9.26 5.18 2.80
N ASN A 273 -10.38 5.58 2.19
CA ASN A 273 -11.18 6.69 2.69
C ASN A 273 -12.49 6.14 3.27
N LEU A 274 -12.78 6.47 4.53
CA LEU A 274 -13.99 6.02 5.23
C LEU A 274 -14.94 7.20 5.44
N ASP A 275 -16.24 6.92 5.49
CA ASP A 275 -17.24 7.89 5.96
C ASP A 275 -16.83 8.51 7.31
N SER A 276 -16.69 9.84 7.30
CA SER A 276 -16.28 10.65 8.45
C SER A 276 -17.27 10.60 9.62
N ASP A 277 -18.54 10.28 9.35
CA ASP A 277 -19.58 10.14 10.36
C ASP A 277 -19.70 8.69 10.89
N ALA A 278 -18.75 7.82 10.56
CA ALA A 278 -18.65 6.49 11.16
C ALA A 278 -18.56 6.57 12.68
N THR A 279 -19.39 5.78 13.36
CA THR A 279 -19.39 5.70 14.82
C THR A 279 -18.14 4.97 15.32
N VAL A 280 -17.54 5.51 16.38
CA VAL A 280 -16.41 4.90 17.09
C VAL A 280 -16.75 4.78 18.58
N SER A 281 -16.08 3.83 19.24
CA SER A 281 -16.12 3.69 20.70
C SER A 281 -15.82 5.01 21.40
N ASP A 282 -16.42 5.25 22.57
CA ASP A 282 -16.21 6.50 23.31
C ASP A 282 -14.82 6.56 23.99
N VAL A 283 -14.22 5.41 24.25
CA VAL A 283 -12.87 5.27 24.80
C VAL A 283 -12.05 4.26 23.98
N PRO A 284 -10.72 4.41 23.91
CA PRO A 284 -9.87 3.40 23.31
C PRO A 284 -9.69 2.19 24.24
N ASP A 285 -9.19 1.08 23.70
CA ASP A 285 -8.78 -0.08 24.48
C ASP A 285 -7.45 0.17 25.24
N LYS A 286 -6.93 -0.87 25.91
CA LYS A 286 -5.68 -0.80 26.67
C LYS A 286 -4.45 -0.50 25.81
N GLN A 287 -4.55 -0.69 24.50
CA GLN A 287 -3.51 -0.41 23.52
C GLN A 287 -3.70 0.98 22.85
N GLY A 288 -4.70 1.75 23.27
CA GLY A 288 -4.98 3.06 22.69
C GLY A 288 -5.74 3.02 21.37
N VAL A 289 -6.38 1.89 21.02
CA VAL A 289 -7.09 1.70 19.76
C VAL A 289 -8.59 1.89 19.94
N TYR A 290 -9.21 2.77 19.16
CA TYR A 290 -10.66 2.93 19.10
C TYR A 290 -11.30 1.89 18.19
N THR A 291 -12.50 1.44 18.53
CA THR A 291 -13.25 0.46 17.72
C THR A 291 -14.26 1.18 16.83
N LEU A 292 -14.20 0.93 15.52
CA LEU A 292 -15.19 1.37 14.53
C LEU A 292 -16.42 0.48 14.60
N ILE A 293 -17.57 1.09 14.88
CA ILE A 293 -18.85 0.41 15.05
C ILE A 293 -19.58 0.43 13.71
N CYS A 294 -19.14 -0.45 12.82
CA CYS A 294 -19.68 -0.58 11.47
C CYS A 294 -20.76 -1.67 11.45
N GLY A 295 -21.94 -1.33 11.97
CA GLY A 295 -23.05 -2.26 12.20
C GLY A 295 -23.20 -3.35 11.13
N GLY A 296 -22.99 -4.60 11.55
CA GLY A 296 -23.31 -5.79 10.79
C GLY A 296 -24.15 -6.69 11.67
N VAL A 297 -25.42 -6.88 11.32
CA VAL A 297 -26.19 -8.00 11.85
C VAL A 297 -25.44 -9.25 11.44
N TYR A 298 -24.89 -9.96 12.42
CA TYR A 298 -24.34 -11.30 12.20
C TYR A 298 -25.47 -12.16 11.63
N GLY A 299 -25.45 -12.38 10.32
CA GLY A 299 -26.28 -13.39 9.68
C GLY A 299 -25.89 -14.74 10.28
N LYS A 300 -26.82 -15.31 11.05
CA LYS A 300 -26.75 -16.70 11.51
C LYS A 300 -26.75 -17.66 10.33
#